data_AF-A0A813YDI8-F1
#
_entry.id   AF-A0A813YDI8-F1
#
_cell.length_a   1.000
_cell.length_b   1.000
_cell.length_c   1.000
_cell.angle_alpha   90.00
_cell.angle_beta   90.00
_cell.angle_gamma   90.00
#
_symmetry.space_group_name_H-M   'P 1'
#
loop_
_entity.id
_entity.type
_entity.pdbx_description
1 polymer ?
#
loop_
_entity_poly.entity_id
_entity_poly.type
_entity_poly.pdbx_seq_one_letter_code
_entity_poly.pdbx_strand_id
1 'polypeptide(L)'
;MFRTKRKEHHQIVQTLGQMQTDVKRYKAVQILMDQIFKVLNESRITLTSAGFVPSISPFPTEETTREQLSLLLENVLFLGDLALFFPDVFHRFYDKDQQRRTLTSWSYSFAAETEFYDEKSLEILSLMAQELNLIERSPSFHNPYVFNGNHAKKPAVTVDDLPEQTLKKKSKEKIKKKRVLFDDSLIISGPGLSGSRIEL
;
A
#
# COMPACT_ATOMS: atom_id res chain seq x y z
N MET A 1 -22.59 -3.57 9.38
CA MET A 1 -21.19 -3.98 9.15
C MET A 1 -20.22 -2.82 9.35
N PHE A 2 -20.35 -1.75 8.55
CA PHE A 2 -19.46 -0.58 8.57
C PHE A 2 -19.07 -0.02 9.95
N ARG A 3 -20.05 0.27 10.82
CA ARG A 3 -19.78 0.81 12.17
C ARG A 3 -18.95 -0.14 13.05
N THR A 4 -19.14 -1.45 12.91
CA THR A 4 -18.35 -2.46 13.64
C THR A 4 -16.92 -2.45 13.14
N LYS A 5 -16.72 -2.43 11.82
CA LYS A 5 -15.39 -2.34 11.20
C LYS A 5 -14.64 -1.06 11.59
N ARG A 6 -15.33 0.08 11.63
CA ARG A 6 -14.71 1.33 12.11
C ARG A 6 -14.22 1.25 13.56
N LYS A 7 -14.95 0.58 14.45
CA LYS A 7 -14.50 0.36 15.84
C LYS A 7 -13.26 -0.54 15.88
N GLU A 8 -13.23 -1.61 15.10
CA GLU A 8 -12.08 -2.50 14.98
C GLU A 8 -10.84 -1.74 14.48
N HIS A 9 -10.98 -0.95 13.41
CA HIS A 9 -9.88 -0.13 12.87
C HIS A 9 -9.36 0.86 13.91
N HIS A 10 -10.26 1.53 14.64
CA HIS A 10 -9.85 2.46 15.69
C HIS A 10 -9.08 1.76 16.81
N GLN A 11 -9.50 0.56 17.23
CA GLN A 11 -8.77 -0.24 18.21
C GLN A 11 -7.38 -0.65 17.71
N ILE A 12 -7.26 -0.98 16.43
CA ILE A 12 -5.95 -1.28 15.80
C ILE A 12 -5.04 -0.06 15.91
N VAL A 13 -5.51 1.13 15.53
CA VAL A 13 -4.73 2.38 15.62
C VAL A 13 -4.30 2.69 17.06
N GLN A 14 -5.21 2.56 18.03
CA GLN A 14 -4.88 2.73 19.44
C GLN A 14 -3.81 1.74 19.91
N THR A 15 -3.94 0.47 19.53
CA THR A 15 -2.96 -0.58 19.88
C THR A 15 -1.59 -0.27 19.28
N LEU A 16 -1.54 0.15 18.01
CA LEU A 16 -0.30 0.58 17.35
C LEU A 16 0.34 1.76 18.07
N GLY A 17 -0.46 2.76 18.48
CA GLY A 17 0.01 3.92 19.24
C GLY A 17 0.65 3.56 20.59
N GLN A 18 0.18 2.50 21.24
CA GLN A 18 0.70 2.01 22.53
C GLN A 18 1.94 1.12 22.40
N MET A 19 2.36 0.75 21.19
CA MET A 19 3.54 -0.09 20.99
C MET A 19 4.83 0.64 21.39
N GLN A 20 5.58 0.05 22.32
CA GLN A 20 6.84 0.62 22.84
C GLN A 20 7.99 0.60 21.83
N THR A 21 8.01 -0.36 20.91
CA THR A 21 9.11 -0.50 19.94
C THR A 21 8.79 0.21 18.63
N ASP A 22 9.43 1.35 18.41
CA ASP A 22 9.23 2.18 17.20
C ASP A 22 9.44 1.39 15.90
N VAL A 23 10.45 0.53 15.83
CA VAL A 23 10.74 -0.29 14.64
C VAL A 23 9.61 -1.31 14.36
N LYS A 24 9.05 -1.94 15.40
CA LYS A 24 7.95 -2.89 15.23
C LYS A 24 6.67 -2.17 14.83
N ARG A 25 6.38 -1.03 15.46
CA ARG A 25 5.25 -0.16 15.11
C ARG A 25 5.34 0.28 13.66
N TYR A 26 6.50 0.77 13.22
CA TYR A 26 6.77 1.16 11.84
C TYR A 26 6.46 0.02 10.85
N LYS A 27 7.01 -1.17 11.08
CA LYS A 27 6.77 -2.34 10.23
C LYS A 27 5.29 -2.77 10.21
N ALA A 28 4.62 -2.73 11.36
CA ALA A 28 3.20 -3.09 11.45
C ALA A 28 2.32 -2.11 10.67
N VAL A 29 2.55 -0.81 10.82
CA VAL A 29 1.85 0.24 10.05
C VAL A 29 2.11 0.06 8.56
N GLN A 30 3.35 -0.22 8.13
CA GLN A 30 3.65 -0.50 6.71
C GLN A 30 2.90 -1.71 6.15
N ILE A 31 2.86 -2.83 6.89
CA ILE A 31 2.13 -4.04 6.46
C ILE A 31 0.64 -3.74 6.30
N LEU A 32 0.06 -2.98 7.23
CA LEU A 32 -1.35 -2.57 7.13
C LEU A 32 -1.59 -1.67 5.92
N MET A 33 -0.71 -0.70 5.67
CA MET A 33 -0.81 0.13 4.47
C MET A 33 -0.73 -0.72 3.20
N ASP A 34 0.24 -1.63 3.06
CA ASP A 34 0.33 -2.52 1.88
C ASP A 34 -0.97 -3.34 1.67
N GLN A 35 -1.58 -3.84 2.75
CA GLN A 35 -2.86 -4.56 2.68
C GLN A 35 -4.01 -3.65 2.22
N ILE A 36 -4.13 -2.45 2.80
CA ILE A 36 -5.13 -1.46 2.42
C ILE A 36 -5.00 -1.10 0.94
N PHE A 37 -3.79 -0.79 0.49
CA PHE A 37 -3.53 -0.42 -0.91
C PHE A 37 -3.92 -1.54 -1.88
N LYS A 38 -3.67 -2.81 -1.51
CA LYS A 38 -4.13 -3.96 -2.28
C LYS A 38 -5.66 -3.99 -2.41
N VAL A 39 -6.37 -3.86 -1.28
CA VAL A 39 -7.85 -3.86 -1.26
C VAL A 39 -8.40 -2.68 -2.06
N LEU A 40 -7.87 -1.47 -1.88
CA LEU A 40 -8.30 -0.29 -2.64
C LEU A 40 -8.15 -0.49 -4.14
N ASN A 41 -7.06 -1.13 -4.58
CA ASN A 41 -6.84 -1.39 -6.01
C ASN A 41 -7.82 -2.44 -6.56
N GLU A 42 -8.07 -3.53 -5.82
CA GLU A 42 -9.05 -4.55 -6.18
C GLU A 42 -10.48 -3.98 -6.25
N SER A 43 -10.87 -3.18 -5.26
CA SER A 43 -12.16 -2.50 -5.25
C SER A 43 -12.29 -1.50 -6.39
N ARG A 44 -11.24 -0.72 -6.68
CA ARG A 44 -11.21 0.19 -7.85
C ARG A 44 -11.48 -0.55 -9.15
N ILE A 45 -10.75 -1.64 -9.41
CA ILE A 45 -10.91 -2.43 -10.64
C ILE A 45 -12.35 -2.95 -10.75
N THR A 46 -12.89 -3.50 -9.66
CA THR A 46 -14.24 -4.09 -9.68
C THR A 46 -15.32 -3.03 -9.89
N LEU A 47 -15.28 -1.92 -9.15
CA LEU A 47 -16.27 -0.85 -9.24
C LEU A 47 -16.25 -0.16 -10.61
N THR A 48 -15.06 0.09 -11.16
CA THR A 48 -14.92 0.67 -12.50
C THR A 48 -15.37 -0.30 -13.59
N SER A 49 -15.06 -1.59 -13.47
CA SER A 49 -15.53 -2.61 -14.43
C SER A 49 -17.05 -2.80 -14.39
N ALA A 50 -17.66 -2.62 -13.22
CA ALA A 50 -19.11 -2.62 -13.07
C ALA A 50 -19.78 -1.33 -13.57
N GLY A 51 -19.00 -0.31 -13.99
CA GLY A 51 -19.52 0.98 -14.42
C GLY A 51 -20.20 1.78 -13.30
N PHE A 52 -19.85 1.49 -12.03
CA PHE A 52 -20.44 2.19 -10.89
C PHE A 52 -19.81 3.57 -10.73
N VAL A 53 -20.66 4.61 -10.68
CA VAL A 53 -20.27 6.01 -10.51
C VAL A 53 -20.91 6.56 -9.24
N PRO A 54 -20.11 7.08 -8.28
CA PRO A 54 -20.62 7.75 -7.08
C PRO A 54 -21.64 8.85 -7.42
N SER A 55 -22.61 9.06 -6.52
CA SER A 55 -23.72 10.04 -6.63
C SER A 55 -24.68 9.88 -7.83
N ILE A 56 -24.29 9.18 -8.91
CA ILE A 56 -25.09 9.01 -10.14
C ILE A 56 -25.72 7.62 -10.20
N SER A 57 -24.94 6.57 -9.92
CA SER A 57 -25.44 5.20 -9.97
C SER A 57 -26.34 4.90 -8.76
N PRO A 58 -27.45 4.15 -8.96
CA PRO A 58 -28.22 3.64 -7.83
C PRO A 58 -27.37 2.69 -6.99
N PHE A 59 -27.79 2.46 -5.76
CA PHE A 59 -27.10 1.51 -4.88
C PHE A 59 -26.99 0.12 -5.54
N PRO A 60 -25.80 -0.54 -5.52
CA PRO A 60 -25.60 -1.78 -6.26
C PRO A 60 -26.48 -2.94 -5.79
N THR A 61 -27.15 -3.59 -6.74
CA THR A 61 -27.90 -4.84 -6.51
C THR A 61 -26.98 -6.04 -6.45
N GLU A 62 -25.99 -6.07 -7.34
CA GLU A 62 -24.95 -7.11 -7.41
C GLU A 62 -24.15 -7.18 -6.11
N GLU A 63 -24.08 -8.37 -5.54
CA GLU A 63 -23.42 -8.61 -4.25
C GLU A 63 -21.94 -8.24 -4.29
N THR A 64 -21.23 -8.68 -5.32
CA THR A 64 -19.80 -8.38 -5.48
C THR A 64 -19.53 -6.88 -5.55
N THR A 65 -20.33 -6.12 -6.30
CA THR A 65 -20.18 -4.65 -6.41
C THR A 65 -20.45 -3.98 -5.07
N ARG A 66 -21.50 -4.41 -4.35
CA ARG A 66 -21.85 -3.89 -3.03
C ARG A 66 -20.77 -4.18 -1.99
N GLU A 67 -20.20 -5.38 -2.00
CA GLU A 67 -19.10 -5.76 -1.12
C GLU A 67 -17.85 -4.93 -1.39
N GLN A 68 -17.47 -4.77 -2.66
CA GLN A 68 -16.30 -3.96 -3.04
C GLN A 68 -16.49 -2.48 -2.74
N LEU A 69 -17.72 -1.96 -2.84
CA LEU A 69 -18.05 -0.61 -2.38
C LEU A 69 -17.84 -0.48 -0.87
N SER A 70 -18.33 -1.43 -0.06
CA SER A 70 -18.12 -1.43 1.39
C SER A 70 -16.64 -1.50 1.75
N LEU A 71 -15.88 -2.39 1.10
CA LEU A 71 -14.45 -2.53 1.30
C LEU A 71 -13.71 -1.25 0.95
N LEU A 72 -14.02 -0.61 -0.17
CA LEU A 72 -13.41 0.66 -0.56
C LEU A 72 -13.64 1.71 0.53
N LEU A 73 -14.89 1.94 0.93
CA LEU A 73 -15.23 3.01 1.87
C LEU A 73 -14.59 2.79 3.26
N GLU A 74 -14.62 1.56 3.75
CA GLU A 74 -13.99 1.19 5.03
C GLU A 74 -12.47 1.40 5.01
N ASN A 75 -11.82 1.03 3.90
CA ASN A 75 -10.37 1.12 3.75
C ASN A 75 -9.87 2.54 3.50
N VAL A 76 -10.65 3.41 2.84
CA VAL A 76 -10.28 4.82 2.70
C VAL A 76 -10.26 5.52 4.06
N LEU A 77 -11.25 5.27 4.92
CA LEU A 77 -11.23 5.83 6.28
C LEU A 77 -10.10 5.26 7.12
N PHE A 78 -9.81 3.96 6.99
CA PHE A 78 -8.70 3.38 7.73
C PHE A 78 -7.35 3.94 7.28
N LEU A 79 -7.19 4.16 5.97
CA LEU A 79 -6.04 4.87 5.42
C LEU A 79 -5.91 6.28 6.01
N GLY A 80 -7.03 6.99 6.15
CA GLY A 80 -7.09 8.31 6.78
C GLY A 80 -6.66 8.28 8.25
N ASP A 81 -7.16 7.32 9.02
CA ASP A 81 -6.72 7.14 10.41
C ASP A 81 -5.18 6.90 10.46
N LEU A 82 -4.62 6.07 9.57
CA LEU A 82 -3.18 5.82 9.54
C LEU A 82 -2.36 7.05 9.11
N ALA A 83 -2.84 7.82 8.12
CA ALA A 83 -2.20 9.05 7.67
C ALA A 83 -2.15 10.09 8.79
N LEU A 84 -3.24 10.20 9.56
CA LEU A 84 -3.37 11.21 10.61
C LEU A 84 -2.61 10.83 11.88
N PHE A 85 -2.67 9.57 12.32
CA PHE A 85 -2.01 9.12 13.55
C PHE A 85 -0.53 8.77 13.37
N PHE A 86 -0.10 8.37 12.17
CA PHE A 86 1.27 7.97 11.89
C PHE A 86 1.87 8.70 10.67
N PRO A 87 1.79 10.05 10.60
CA PRO A 87 2.14 10.80 9.40
C PRO A 87 3.59 10.57 8.94
N ASP A 88 4.55 10.49 9.88
CA ASP A 88 5.96 10.19 9.57
C ASP A 88 6.16 8.86 8.83
N VAL A 89 5.42 7.83 9.24
CA VAL A 89 5.49 6.49 8.62
C VAL A 89 4.76 6.49 7.29
N PHE A 90 3.60 7.14 7.26
CA PHE A 90 2.75 7.24 6.09
C PHE A 90 3.47 7.96 4.95
N HIS A 91 4.00 9.16 5.17
CA HIS A 91 4.71 9.95 4.15
C HIS A 91 5.94 9.22 3.59
N ARG A 92 6.71 8.52 4.43
CA ARG A 92 7.84 7.69 3.97
C ARG A 92 7.42 6.58 3.01
N PHE A 93 6.23 6.00 3.24
CA PHE A 93 5.66 4.94 2.41
C PHE A 93 4.94 5.47 1.17
N TYR A 94 4.27 6.61 1.28
CA TYR A 94 3.35 7.16 0.29
C TYR A 94 4.04 8.11 -0.71
N ASP A 95 4.87 9.05 -0.25
CA ASP A 95 5.32 10.19 -1.06
C ASP A 95 6.20 9.79 -2.24
N LYS A 96 6.90 8.66 -2.14
CA LYS A 96 7.86 8.18 -3.14
C LYS A 96 7.24 7.33 -4.24
N ASP A 97 5.97 6.96 -4.11
CA ASP A 97 5.30 6.03 -5.02
C ASP A 97 4.12 6.71 -5.72
N GLN A 98 4.31 7.02 -7.00
CA GLN A 98 3.27 7.67 -7.81
C GLN A 98 1.99 6.84 -7.91
N GLN A 99 2.08 5.51 -7.95
CA GLN A 99 0.90 4.65 -8.07
C GLN A 99 0.06 4.75 -6.79
N ARG A 100 0.70 4.76 -5.62
CA ARG A 100 0.02 4.96 -4.34
C ARG A 100 -0.65 6.32 -4.26
N ARG A 101 0.03 7.37 -4.74
CA ARG A 101 -0.57 8.72 -4.80
C ARG A 101 -1.80 8.77 -5.68
N THR A 102 -1.70 8.27 -6.91
CA THR A 102 -2.81 8.22 -7.86
C THR A 102 -3.98 7.39 -7.31
N LEU A 103 -3.72 6.22 -6.72
CA LEU A 103 -4.78 5.39 -6.16
C LEU A 103 -5.46 6.08 -4.97
N THR A 104 -4.69 6.73 -4.10
CA THR A 104 -5.25 7.44 -2.94
C THR A 104 -6.11 8.63 -3.37
N SER A 105 -5.65 9.42 -4.34
CA SER A 105 -6.43 10.54 -4.90
C SER A 105 -7.74 10.05 -5.53
N TRP A 106 -7.69 8.95 -6.29
CA TRP A 106 -8.88 8.34 -6.87
C TRP A 106 -9.84 7.84 -5.78
N SER A 107 -9.34 7.06 -4.82
CA SER A 107 -10.17 6.47 -3.76
C SER A 107 -10.77 7.53 -2.84
N TYR A 108 -10.02 8.58 -2.53
CA TYR A 108 -10.53 9.74 -1.79
C TYR A 108 -11.67 10.42 -2.54
N SER A 109 -11.46 10.78 -3.82
CA SER A 109 -12.47 11.49 -4.61
C SER A 109 -13.75 10.65 -4.73
N PHE A 110 -13.59 9.36 -5.05
CA PHE A 110 -14.70 8.42 -5.12
C PHE A 110 -15.47 8.37 -3.79
N ALA A 111 -14.75 8.23 -2.67
CA ALA A 111 -15.33 8.13 -1.35
C ALA A 111 -16.04 9.44 -0.93
N ALA A 112 -15.44 10.60 -1.22
CA ALA A 112 -15.97 11.91 -0.89
C ALA A 112 -17.26 12.25 -1.65
N GLU A 113 -17.42 11.70 -2.86
CA GLU A 113 -18.65 11.81 -3.65
C GLU A 113 -19.76 10.88 -3.16
N THR A 114 -19.47 9.93 -2.27
CA THR A 114 -20.51 9.07 -1.69
C THR A 114 -21.23 9.74 -0.52
N GLU A 115 -22.53 9.49 -0.40
CA GLU A 115 -23.37 9.99 0.70
C GLU A 115 -23.48 8.99 1.87
N PHE A 116 -22.58 8.00 1.95
CA PHE A 116 -22.68 6.89 2.92
C PHE A 116 -21.98 7.15 4.26
N TYR A 117 -21.18 8.20 4.36
CA TYR A 117 -20.41 8.51 5.56
C TYR A 117 -21.23 9.32 6.58
N ASP A 118 -20.98 9.04 7.86
CA ASP A 118 -21.41 9.93 8.94
C ASP A 118 -20.46 11.12 9.09
N GLU A 119 -20.89 12.12 9.85
CA GLU A 119 -20.16 13.37 10.07
C GLU A 119 -18.70 13.15 10.53
N LYS A 120 -18.50 12.19 11.46
CA LYS A 120 -17.16 11.85 11.97
C LYS A 120 -16.27 11.23 10.89
N SER A 121 -16.84 10.41 10.02
CA SER A 121 -16.10 9.82 8.90
C SER A 121 -15.72 10.89 7.87
N LEU A 122 -16.63 11.83 7.59
CA LEU A 122 -16.34 12.98 6.73
C LEU A 122 -15.24 13.88 7.30
N GLU A 123 -15.22 14.07 8.62
CA GLU A 123 -14.14 14.80 9.31
C GLU A 123 -12.79 14.12 9.07
N ILE A 124 -12.68 12.80 9.25
CA ILE A 124 -11.45 12.05 8.97
C ILE A 124 -11.02 12.19 7.51
N LEU A 125 -11.96 12.12 6.56
CA LEU A 125 -11.65 12.33 5.13
C LEU A 125 -11.12 13.73 4.86
N SER A 126 -11.74 14.76 5.45
CA SER A 126 -11.31 16.15 5.30
C SER A 126 -9.91 16.38 5.87
N LEU A 127 -9.64 15.86 7.07
CA LEU A 127 -8.33 15.95 7.71
C LEU A 127 -7.26 15.21 6.91
N MET A 128 -7.55 13.97 6.46
CA MET A 128 -6.63 13.20 5.61
C MET A 128 -6.32 13.94 4.30
N ALA A 129 -7.34 14.52 3.66
CA ALA A 129 -7.16 15.24 2.40
C ALA A 129 -6.24 16.45 2.55
N GLN A 130 -6.33 17.17 3.67
CA GLN A 130 -5.43 18.28 3.99
C GLN A 130 -4.02 17.81 4.35
N GLU A 131 -3.88 16.73 5.13
CA GLU A 131 -2.59 16.15 5.51
C GLU A 131 -1.81 15.69 4.26
N LEU A 132 -2.49 15.01 3.35
CA LEU A 132 -1.90 14.45 2.13
C LEU A 132 -1.87 15.43 0.94
N ASN A 133 -2.35 16.67 1.12
CA ASN A 133 -2.48 17.69 0.08
C ASN A 133 -3.27 17.20 -1.15
N LEU A 134 -4.34 16.44 -0.92
CA LEU A 134 -5.31 16.04 -1.95
C LEU A 134 -6.25 17.20 -2.31
N ILE A 135 -6.44 18.12 -1.36
CA ILE A 135 -7.16 19.38 -1.52
C ILE A 135 -6.26 20.53 -1.09
N GLU A 136 -6.68 21.76 -1.38
CA GLU A 136 -6.00 22.94 -0.85
C GLU A 136 -5.98 22.91 0.68
N ARG A 137 -4.77 22.90 1.24
CA ARG A 137 -4.56 22.85 2.67
C ARG A 137 -4.86 24.23 3.28
N SER A 138 -5.71 24.26 4.31
CA SER A 138 -5.94 25.52 5.04
C SER A 138 -4.63 26.04 5.65
N PRO A 139 -4.35 27.36 5.57
CA PRO A 139 -3.18 27.96 6.23
C PRO A 139 -3.12 27.70 7.74
N SER A 140 -4.28 27.49 8.38
CA SER A 140 -4.39 27.19 9.81
C SER A 140 -4.47 25.68 10.10
N PHE A 141 -4.30 24.82 9.10
CA PHE A 141 -4.41 23.37 9.30
C PHE A 141 -3.23 22.83 10.11
N HIS A 142 -3.57 22.23 11.24
CA HIS A 142 -2.70 21.40 12.04
C HIS A 142 -3.38 20.05 12.25
N ASN A 143 -2.64 18.96 11.99
CA ASN A 143 -3.16 17.62 12.20
C ASN A 143 -3.38 17.39 13.72
N PRO A 144 -4.63 17.27 14.20
CA PRO A 144 -4.93 17.23 15.63
C PRO A 144 -4.40 15.96 16.32
N TYR A 145 -4.08 14.92 15.56
CA TYR A 145 -3.57 13.66 16.07
C TYR A 145 -2.05 13.69 16.35
N VAL A 146 -1.36 14.74 15.91
CA VAL A 146 0.08 14.94 16.16
C VAL A 146 0.33 15.61 17.52
N PHE A 147 -0.65 16.31 18.09
CA PHE A 147 -0.44 17.21 19.25
C PHE A 147 -0.38 16.54 20.62
N ASN A 148 -0.62 15.22 20.71
CA ASN A 148 -0.39 14.50 21.96
C ASN A 148 1.06 14.00 21.98
N GLY A 149 1.90 14.64 22.80
CA GLY A 149 3.34 14.44 22.98
C GLY A 149 3.85 13.02 23.31
N ASN A 150 3.10 11.97 22.97
CA ASN A 150 3.52 10.57 22.99
C ASN A 150 4.20 10.11 21.68
N HIS A 151 4.22 10.93 20.63
CA HIS A 151 5.04 10.71 19.43
C HIS A 151 6.41 11.42 19.48
N ALA A 152 6.69 12.13 20.58
CA ALA A 152 7.94 12.87 20.77
C ALA A 152 9.07 12.02 21.37
N LYS A 153 9.53 11.02 20.61
CA LYS A 153 10.98 10.79 20.42
C LYS A 153 11.14 10.27 18.99
N LYS A 154 11.73 11.08 18.11
CA LYS A 154 12.27 10.59 16.84
C LYS A 154 13.40 9.61 17.18
N PRO A 155 13.35 8.30 16.86
CA PRO A 155 14.58 7.61 16.53
C PRO A 155 14.94 8.04 15.11
N ALA A 156 16.15 8.55 14.95
CA ALA A 156 16.78 8.74 13.64
C ALA A 156 16.98 7.36 13.00
N VAL A 157 15.93 6.76 12.45
CA VAL A 157 16.07 5.60 11.57
C VAL A 157 16.45 6.15 10.21
N THR A 158 17.76 6.21 9.98
CA THR A 158 18.37 6.38 8.66
C THR A 158 18.00 5.20 7.77
N VAL A 159 17.94 5.44 6.46
CA VAL A 159 17.57 4.45 5.43
C VAL A 159 18.36 3.13 5.50
N ASP A 160 19.50 3.12 6.20
CA ASP A 160 20.37 1.96 6.40
C ASP A 160 19.93 0.98 7.52
N ASP A 161 18.97 1.34 8.37
CA ASP A 161 18.55 0.51 9.52
C ASP A 161 17.40 -0.49 9.23
N LEU A 162 16.91 -0.54 7.99
CA LEU A 162 15.96 -1.58 7.58
C LEU A 162 16.73 -2.83 7.13
N PRO A 163 16.61 -3.98 7.82
CA PRO A 163 17.31 -5.18 7.39
C PRO A 163 16.76 -5.63 6.02
N GLU A 164 17.59 -5.53 4.99
CA GLU A 164 17.38 -5.98 3.60
C GLU A 164 17.23 -7.52 3.47
N GLN A 165 16.95 -8.24 4.57
CA GLN A 165 17.09 -9.68 4.69
C GLN A 165 15.76 -10.41 4.91
N THR A 166 14.82 -10.34 3.95
CA THR A 166 13.78 -11.39 3.86
C THR A 166 13.37 -11.81 2.44
N LEU A 167 13.81 -11.14 1.37
CA LEU A 167 13.40 -11.49 0.00
C LEU A 167 14.43 -12.30 -0.83
N LYS A 168 15.69 -12.40 -0.40
CA LYS A 168 16.76 -13.09 -1.19
C LYS A 168 16.97 -14.58 -0.86
N LYS A 169 16.27 -15.17 0.13
CA LYS A 169 16.46 -16.59 0.50
C LYS A 169 15.56 -17.60 -0.23
N LYS A 170 14.41 -17.22 -0.81
CA LYS A 170 13.53 -18.18 -1.51
C LYS A 170 13.83 -18.40 -3.01
N SER A 171 14.61 -17.52 -3.66
CA SER A 171 14.92 -17.66 -5.10
C SER A 171 16.19 -18.49 -5.39
N LYS A 172 17.13 -18.61 -4.46
CA LYS A 172 18.36 -19.41 -4.66
C LYS A 172 18.14 -20.92 -4.48
N GLU A 173 17.10 -21.34 -3.78
CA GLU A 173 16.82 -22.75 -3.51
C GLU A 173 16.10 -23.48 -4.66
N LYS A 174 15.38 -22.74 -5.52
CA LYS A 174 14.70 -23.33 -6.69
C LYS A 174 15.59 -23.47 -7.93
N ILE A 175 16.72 -22.76 -8.01
CA ILE A 175 17.64 -22.82 -9.16
C ILE A 175 18.67 -23.97 -9.02
N LYS A 176 19.01 -24.39 -7.80
CA LYS A 176 19.99 -25.48 -7.58
C LYS A 176 19.44 -26.91 -7.78
N LYS A 177 18.12 -27.11 -7.84
CA LYS A 177 17.49 -28.45 -7.98
C LYS A 177 17.17 -28.88 -9.43
N LYS A 178 17.50 -28.09 -10.46
CA LYS A 178 17.24 -28.43 -11.88
C LYS A 178 18.50 -28.75 -12.72
N ARG A 179 19.66 -28.96 -12.08
CA ARG A 179 20.91 -29.38 -12.75
C ARG A 179 21.39 -30.73 -12.23
N VAL A 180 20.55 -31.76 -12.34
CA VAL A 180 21.00 -33.17 -12.38
C VAL A 180 19.97 -33.90 -13.24
N LEU A 181 20.43 -34.79 -14.12
CA LEU A 181 19.70 -35.55 -15.15
C LEU A 181 19.67 -34.90 -16.54
N PHE A 182 20.78 -35.00 -17.25
CA PHE A 182 20.86 -35.86 -18.43
C PHE A 182 22.33 -36.20 -18.66
N ASP A 183 22.65 -37.47 -18.48
CA ASP A 183 23.94 -38.08 -18.72
C ASP A 183 24.00 -38.60 -20.17
N ASP A 184 25.24 -38.78 -20.61
CA ASP A 184 25.74 -39.65 -21.66
C ASP A 184 25.57 -39.32 -23.14
N SER A 185 26.76 -39.04 -23.70
CA SER A 185 27.28 -39.63 -24.94
C SER A 185 26.67 -39.16 -26.26
N LEU A 186 27.52 -38.55 -27.10
CA LEU A 186 27.88 -39.06 -28.43
C LEU A 186 28.58 -37.95 -29.26
N ILE A 187 29.88 -38.18 -29.51
CA ILE A 187 30.60 -38.01 -30.79
C ILE A 187 30.63 -36.60 -31.44
N ILE A 188 31.83 -36.01 -31.59
CA ILE A 188 32.66 -36.02 -32.82
C ILE A 188 33.87 -35.08 -32.66
N SER A 189 35.02 -35.71 -32.79
CA SER A 189 36.38 -35.22 -32.95
C SER A 189 36.57 -34.42 -34.25
N GLY A 190 37.43 -33.39 -34.23
CA GLY A 190 38.00 -32.83 -35.46
C GLY A 190 38.86 -31.57 -35.22
N PRO A 191 40.11 -31.49 -35.71
CA PRO A 191 41.16 -30.64 -35.14
C PRO A 191 41.38 -29.33 -35.90
N GLY A 192 42.01 -28.36 -35.22
CA GLY A 192 42.50 -27.13 -35.84
C GLY A 192 43.75 -27.35 -36.68
N LEU A 193 43.91 -26.55 -37.74
CA LEU A 193 45.20 -26.24 -38.35
C LEU A 193 45.24 -24.79 -38.84
N SER A 194 46.40 -24.20 -38.57
CA SER A 194 46.88 -22.87 -38.87
C SER A 194 47.10 -22.63 -40.38
N GLY A 195 47.02 -21.36 -40.80
CA GLY A 195 47.99 -20.82 -41.75
C GLY A 195 47.48 -20.26 -43.10
N SER A 196 47.71 -18.95 -43.25
CA SER A 196 48.25 -18.25 -44.44
C SER A 196 47.38 -17.98 -45.71
N ARG A 197 47.11 -16.68 -45.91
CA ARG A 197 47.63 -15.79 -46.98
C ARG A 197 47.28 -16.03 -48.47
N ILE A 198 46.46 -15.09 -49.01
CA ILE A 198 46.48 -14.33 -50.30
C ILE A 198 46.72 -15.09 -51.62
N GLU A 199 45.83 -14.91 -52.60
CA GLU A 199 46.04 -14.28 -53.94
C GLU A 199 44.90 -14.66 -54.92
N LEU A 200 44.37 -13.60 -55.57
CA LEU A 200 43.54 -13.49 -56.79
C LEU A 200 42.07 -13.98 -56.77
#